data_AF-A0A955JLP2-F1
#
_entry.id   AF-A0A955JLP2-F1
#
_cell.length_a   1.000
_cell.length_b   1.000
_cell.length_c   1.000
_cell.angle_alpha   90.00
_cell.angle_beta   90.00
_cell.angle_gamma   90.00
#
_symmetry.space_group_name_H-M   'P 1'
#
loop_
_entity.id
_entity.type
_entity.pdbx_description
1 polymer ?
#
loop_
_entity_poly.entity_id
_entity_poly.type
_entity_poly.pdbx_seq_one_letter_code
_entity_poly.pdbx_strand_id
1 'polypeptide(L)' 'MDEDKSEFEDVLPCADKLAFDTKKEAQATATTAQYQNGAEVKPYKCSYCHLWHLSTNYDV' A
#
# COMPACT_ATOMS: atom_id res chain seq x y z
N MET A 1 27.03 -26.21 10.80
CA MET A 1 27.37 -24.89 10.23
C MET A 1 26.03 -24.32 9.84
N ASP A 2 25.34 -23.81 10.83
CA ASP A 2 23.91 -23.49 10.75
C ASP A 2 23.80 -22.05 11.24
N GLU A 3 24.18 -21.14 10.34
CA GLU A 3 24.02 -19.71 10.55
C GLU A 3 22.57 -19.35 10.18
N ASP A 4 21.69 -19.52 11.17
CA ASP A 4 20.35 -18.92 11.19
C ASP A 4 20.52 -17.42 11.40
N LYS A 5 20.83 -16.71 10.32
CA LYS A 5 20.90 -15.25 10.30
C LYS A 5 19.49 -14.73 10.09
N SER A 6 18.75 -14.57 11.19
CA SER A 6 17.43 -13.94 11.16
C SER A 6 17.58 -12.47 10.75
N GLU A 7 17.35 -12.20 9.47
CA GLU A 7 17.22 -10.85 8.92
C GLU A 7 15.86 -10.31 9.35
N PHE A 8 15.81 -9.69 10.54
CA PHE A 8 14.74 -8.78 10.90
C PHE A 8 14.91 -7.52 10.03
N GLU A 9 14.52 -7.63 8.76
CA GLU A 9 14.31 -6.47 7.91
C GLU A 9 13.30 -5.57 8.61
N ASP A 10 13.60 -4.27 8.71
CA ASP A 10 12.68 -3.25 9.23
C ASP A 10 11.42 -3.23 8.36
N VAL A 11 10.46 -4.11 8.67
CA VAL A 11 9.21 -4.23 7.93
C VAL A 11 8.44 -2.94 8.19
N LEU A 12 8.53 -2.02 7.23
CA LEU A 12 7.76 -0.80 7.27
C LEU A 12 6.28 -1.18 7.43
N PRO A 13 5.49 -0.43 8.21
CA PRO A 13 4.07 -0.73 8.43
C PRO A 13 3.22 -0.66 7.14
N CYS A 14 3.82 -0.18 6.06
CA CYS A 14 3.24 -0.13 4.72
C CYS A 14 3.81 -1.18 3.74
N ALA A 15 4.71 -2.07 4.17
CA ALA A 15 5.33 -3.08 3.31
C ALA A 15 4.30 -4.06 2.71
N ASP A 16 3.29 -4.45 3.49
CA ASP A 16 2.17 -5.28 3.03
C ASP A 16 1.12 -4.52 2.20
N LYS A 17 1.21 -3.18 2.11
CA LYS A 17 0.23 -2.37 1.39
C LYS A 17 0.69 -2.13 -0.04
N LEU A 18 -0.27 -2.16 -0.98
CA LEU A 18 -0.02 -1.74 -2.36
C LEU A 18 0.57 -0.33 -2.40
N ALA A 19 1.76 -0.22 -2.96
CA ALA A 19 2.50 1.01 -3.16
C ALA A 19 2.60 1.33 -4.66
N PHE A 20 2.53 2.62 -4.99
CA PHE A 20 2.61 3.14 -6.34
C PHE A 20 3.62 4.28 -6.37
N ASP A 21 4.43 4.34 -7.42
CA ASP A 21 5.41 5.41 -7.62
C ASP A 21 4.74 6.75 -7.92
N THR A 22 3.64 6.73 -8.68
CA THR A 22 2.93 7.95 -9.07
C THR A 22 1.50 8.01 -8.53
N LYS A 23 1.03 9.25 -8.30
CA LYS A 23 -0.37 9.52 -7.95
C LYS A 23 -1.34 8.98 -9.01
N LYS A 24 -0.94 9.04 -10.28
CA LYS A 24 -1.78 8.62 -11.41
C LYS A 24 -2.06 7.11 -11.37
N GLU A 25 -1.04 6.30 -11.08
CA GLU A 25 -1.19 4.85 -10.94
C GLU A 25 -2.07 4.50 -9.74
N ALA A 26 -1.81 5.13 -8.59
CA ALA A 26 -2.66 4.94 -7.41
C ALA A 26 -4.12 5.33 -7.71
N GLN A 27 -4.35 6.46 -8.38
CA GLN A 27 -5.69 6.90 -8.72
C GLN A 27 -6.38 5.99 -9.74
N ALA A 28 -5.67 5.48 -10.74
CA ALA A 28 -6.21 4.52 -11.69
C ALA A 28 -6.63 3.22 -11.00
N THR A 29 -5.79 2.71 -10.09
CA THR A 29 -6.12 1.54 -9.29
C THR A 29 -7.30 1.80 -8.36
N ALA A 30 -7.38 3.00 -7.76
CA ALA A 30 -8.51 3.39 -6.92
C ALA A 30 -9.84 3.37 -7.68
N THR A 31 -9.88 3.99 -8.86
CA THR A 31 -11.05 3.97 -9.75
C THR A 31 -11.40 2.54 -10.16
N THR A 32 -10.40 1.73 -10.47
CA THR A 32 -10.60 0.33 -10.87
C THR A 32 -11.16 -0.51 -9.72
N ALA A 33 -10.65 -0.35 -8.50
CA ALA A 33 -11.14 -1.03 -7.31
C ALA A 33 -12.59 -0.63 -6.98
N GLN A 34 -12.93 0.66 -7.15
CA GLN A 34 -14.30 1.14 -7.01
C GLN A 34 -15.21 0.52 -8.08
N TYR A 35 -14.78 0.46 -9.33
CA TYR A 35 -15.59 -0.09 -10.42
C TYR A 35 -15.77 -1.61 -10.31
N GLN A 36 -14.73 -2.34 -9.92
CA GLN A 36 -14.75 -3.81 -9.85
C GLN A 36 -15.40 -4.35 -8.58
N ASN A 37 -15.08 -3.74 -7.43
CA ASN A 37 -15.45 -4.28 -6.12
C ASN A 37 -16.37 -3.34 -5.33
N GLY A 38 -16.75 -2.19 -5.88
CA GLY A 38 -17.48 -1.15 -5.14
C GLY A 38 -16.67 -0.50 -4.02
N ALA A 39 -15.36 -0.75 -3.95
CA ALA A 39 -14.52 -0.30 -2.85
C ALA A 39 -14.13 1.17 -3.03
N GLU A 40 -14.59 2.04 -2.12
CA GLU A 40 -14.20 3.45 -2.10
C GLU A 40 -12.82 3.60 -1.45
N VAL A 41 -11.79 3.55 -2.28
CA VAL A 41 -10.40 3.73 -1.84
C VAL A 41 -9.85 5.06 -2.34
N LYS A 42 -9.04 5.74 -1.51
CA LYS A 42 -8.44 7.02 -1.86
C LYS A 42 -6.92 6.92 -1.87
N PRO A 43 -6.25 7.45 -2.92
CA PRO A 43 -4.81 7.49 -2.97
C PRO A 43 -4.26 8.54 -1.98
N TYR A 44 -3.30 8.15 -1.15
CA TYR A 44 -2.60 9.03 -0.22
C TYR A 44 -1.09 8.80 -0.30
N LYS A 45 -0.31 9.85 -0.03
CA LYS A 45 1.15 9.73 0.03
C LYS A 45 1.55 9.27 1.44
N CYS A 46 2.26 8.16 1.53
CA CYS A 46 2.74 7.63 2.80
C CYS A 46 3.94 8.41 3.31
N SER A 47 3.97 8.69 4.61
CA SER A 47 5.08 9.41 5.25
C SER A 47 6.30 8.53 5.54
N TYR A 48 6.14 7.20 5.52
CA TYR A 48 7.21 6.24 5.83
C TYR A 48 8.07 5.91 4.60
N CYS A 49 7.44 5.47 3.51
CA CYS A 49 8.12 5.09 2.28
C CYS A 49 8.10 6.18 1.19
N HIS A 50 7.37 7.28 1.41
CA HIS A 50 7.16 8.37 0.45
C HIS A 50 6.45 7.98 -0.88
N LEU A 51 5.94 6.75 -0.98
CA LEU A 51 5.15 6.26 -2.11
C LEU A 51 3.65 6.53 -1.93
N TRP A 52 2.88 6.33 -3.01
CA TRP A 52 1.43 6.45 -2.99
C TRP A 52 0.80 5.11 -2.59
N HIS A 53 -0.08 5.14 -1.61
CA HIS A 53 -0.85 3.98 -1.15
C HIS A 53 -2.34 4.24 -1.28
N LEU A 54 -3.14 3.18 -1.18
CA LEU A 54 -4.59 3.25 -1.16
C LEU A 54 -5.10 3.09 0.26
N SER A 55 -5.87 4.07 0.74
CA SER A 55 -6.62 3.94 1.99
C SER A 55 -8.04 3.54 1.63
N THR A 56 -8.43 2.34 2.04
CA THR A 56 -9.84 1.95 2.11
C THR A 56 -10.43 2.59 3.36
N ASN A 57 -11.58 3.25 3.26
CA ASN A 57 -12.35 3.62 4.46
C ASN A 57 -13.14 2.38 4.89
N TYR A 58 -12.47 1.41 5.53
CA TYR A 58 -13.19 0.39 6.31
C TYR A 58 -13.33 0.92 7.74
N ASP A 59 -14.36 1.75 7.95
CA ASP A 59 -15.00 1.85 9.25
C ASP A 59 -15.84 0.57 9.37
N VAL A 60 -15.39 -0.37 10.21
CA VAL A 60 -16.15 -1.55 10.64
C VAL A 60 -16.54 -1.39 12.10
#